data_AF-A0A2U3AY28-F1
#
_entry.id   AF-A0A2U3AY28-F1
#
_cell.length_a   1.000
_cell.length_b   1.000
_cell.length_c   1.000
_cell.angle_alpha   90.00
_cell.angle_beta   90.00
_cell.angle_gamma   90.00
#
_symmetry.space_group_name_H-M   'P 1'
#
loop_
_entity.id
_entity.type
_entity.pdbx_description
1 polymer ?
#
loop_
_entity_poly.entity_id
_entity_poly.type
_entity_poly.pdbx_seq_one_letter_code
_entity_poly.pdbx_strand_id
1 'polypeptide(L)'
;MAHTQIQEALNENGEKTWISVPSFELNYNYEINVKWAIGLHTDIVIEDFTVVTFSEENNMVERSSPIAPAIVGSYKFCNNFSALLGLGGEFSKEENFALLRLGIEYGYPFLEN
;
A
#
# COMPACT_ATOMS: atom_id res chain seq x y z
N MET A 1 -6.90 -12.00 0.57
CA MET A 1 -7.30 -11.07 -0.50
C MET A 1 -7.55 -9.75 0.18
N ALA A 2 -6.77 -8.74 -0.21
CA ALA A 2 -6.94 -7.39 0.29
C ALA A 2 -7.85 -6.62 -0.66
N HIS A 3 -8.22 -5.42 -0.25
CA HIS A 3 -9.00 -4.53 -1.08
C HIS A 3 -8.42 -3.13 -0.97
N THR A 4 -7.88 -2.63 -2.06
CA THR A 4 -7.29 -1.29 -2.11
C THR A 4 -8.41 -0.28 -2.22
N GLN A 5 -8.44 0.66 -1.28
CA GLN A 5 -9.41 1.75 -1.25
C GLN A 5 -8.80 2.97 -1.93
N ILE A 6 -9.40 3.41 -3.04
CA ILE A 6 -8.92 4.54 -3.81
C ILE A 6 -9.97 5.65 -3.70
N GLN A 7 -9.59 6.75 -3.05
CA GLN A 7 -10.51 7.87 -2.75
C GLN A 7 -10.62 8.88 -3.89
N GLU A 8 -9.67 8.88 -4.80
CA GLU A 8 -9.55 9.87 -5.89
C GLU A 8 -9.80 9.26 -7.27
N ALA A 9 -10.50 8.14 -7.30
CA ALA A 9 -10.87 7.51 -8.55
C ALA A 9 -11.95 8.30 -9.28
N LEU A 10 -11.99 8.20 -10.59
CA LEU A 10 -13.05 8.76 -11.43
C LEU A 10 -14.05 7.69 -11.85
N ASN A 11 -15.34 8.05 -11.84
CA ASN A 11 -16.38 7.26 -12.49
C ASN A 11 -16.43 7.53 -14.01
N GLU A 12 -17.24 6.78 -14.75
CA GLU A 12 -17.44 6.94 -16.20
C GLU A 12 -17.89 8.35 -16.63
N ASN A 13 -18.43 9.15 -15.69
CA ASN A 13 -18.90 10.52 -15.90
C ASN A 13 -17.84 11.58 -15.53
N GLY A 14 -16.64 11.19 -15.08
CA GLY A 14 -15.57 12.10 -14.66
C GLY A 14 -15.75 12.69 -13.26
N GLU A 15 -16.64 12.13 -12.43
CA GLU A 15 -16.83 12.54 -11.04
C GLU A 15 -15.93 11.75 -10.09
N LYS A 16 -15.38 12.43 -9.07
CA LYS A 16 -14.60 11.78 -8.02
C LYS A 16 -15.47 10.82 -7.23
N THR A 17 -15.05 9.57 -7.16
CA THR A 17 -15.74 8.51 -6.43
C THR A 17 -14.74 7.69 -5.63
N TRP A 18 -15.24 7.07 -4.57
CA TRP A 18 -14.50 6.06 -3.84
C TRP A 18 -14.73 4.73 -4.55
N ILE A 19 -13.65 4.11 -5.05
CA ILE A 19 -13.68 2.73 -5.53
C ILE A 19 -12.91 1.79 -4.62
N SER A 20 -13.34 0.55 -4.68
CA SER A 20 -12.77 -0.58 -3.99
C SER A 20 -12.30 -1.50 -5.12
N VAL A 21 -10.98 -1.76 -5.20
CA VAL A 21 -10.41 -2.71 -6.18
C VAL A 21 -9.73 -3.90 -5.49
N PRO A 22 -9.84 -5.12 -6.05
CA PRO A 22 -9.16 -6.29 -5.50
C PRO A 22 -7.64 -6.15 -5.62
N SER A 23 -6.95 -6.55 -4.55
CA SER A 23 -5.49 -6.50 -4.49
C SER A 23 -4.89 -7.66 -3.71
N PHE A 24 -3.63 -7.92 -4.02
CA PHE A 24 -2.76 -8.81 -3.25
C PHE A 24 -1.67 -8.00 -2.59
N GLU A 25 -1.25 -8.46 -1.41
CA GLU A 25 -0.13 -7.89 -0.69
C GLU A 25 0.83 -9.03 -0.34
N LEU A 26 2.11 -8.83 -0.66
CA LEU A 26 3.19 -9.75 -0.36
C LEU A 26 4.19 -9.05 0.57
N ASN A 27 4.23 -9.50 1.81
CA ASN A 27 5.08 -8.91 2.85
C ASN A 27 6.11 -9.91 3.35
N TYR A 28 7.37 -9.51 3.32
CA TYR A 28 8.47 -10.24 3.92
C TYR A 28 9.11 -9.37 5.00
N ASN A 29 9.05 -9.81 6.25
CA ASN A 29 9.62 -9.10 7.40
C ASN A 29 10.81 -9.88 7.97
N TYR A 30 11.92 -9.19 8.17
CA TYR A 30 13.10 -9.67 8.90
C TYR A 30 13.13 -9.02 10.28
N GLU A 31 12.93 -9.83 11.32
CA GLU A 31 13.06 -9.40 12.71
C GLU A 31 14.53 -9.20 13.07
N ILE A 32 14.91 -7.95 13.34
CA ILE A 32 16.27 -7.59 13.76
C ILE A 32 16.44 -7.92 15.25
N ASN A 33 15.41 -7.61 16.05
CA ASN A 33 15.31 -7.95 17.47
C ASN A 33 13.84 -7.91 17.91
N VAL A 34 13.58 -8.19 19.19
CA VAL A 34 12.23 -8.23 19.78
C VAL A 34 11.41 -6.94 19.61
N LYS A 35 12.04 -5.79 19.32
CA LYS A 35 11.36 -4.51 19.12
C LYS A 35 11.34 -4.02 17.67
N TRP A 36 12.30 -4.41 16.85
CA TRP A 36 12.50 -3.83 15.53
C TRP A 36 12.53 -4.91 14.46
N ALA A 37 11.79 -4.67 13.38
CA ALA A 37 11.93 -5.42 12.13
C ALA A 37 12.07 -4.47 10.94
N ILE A 38 12.62 -5.00 9.87
CA ILE A 38 12.61 -4.36 8.55
C ILE A 38 11.95 -5.31 7.57
N GLY A 39 11.12 -4.78 6.69
CA GLY A 39 10.37 -5.58 5.73
C GLY A 39 10.40 -5.00 4.33
N LEU A 40 10.16 -5.88 3.37
CA LEU A 40 9.78 -5.53 2.02
C LEU A 40 8.30 -5.85 1.88
N HIS A 41 7.50 -4.81 1.69
CA HIS A 41 6.06 -4.95 1.51
C HIS A 41 5.71 -4.54 0.09
N THR A 42 4.90 -5.33 -0.60
CA THR A 42 4.54 -5.05 -2.00
C THR A 42 3.04 -5.21 -2.21
N ASP A 43 2.39 -4.13 -2.61
CA ASP A 43 0.99 -4.18 -3.07
C ASP A 43 0.93 -4.46 -4.57
N ILE A 44 -0.02 -5.29 -4.98
CA ILE A 44 -0.29 -5.63 -6.37
C ILE A 44 -1.78 -5.41 -6.60
N VAL A 45 -2.11 -4.36 -7.35
CA VAL A 45 -3.49 -4.10 -7.78
C VAL A 45 -3.74 -4.82 -9.10
N ILE A 46 -4.85 -5.56 -9.18
CA ILE A 46 -5.13 -6.46 -10.31
C ILE A 46 -5.93 -5.74 -11.41
N GLU A 47 -6.64 -4.68 -11.05
CA GLU A 47 -7.54 -3.95 -11.93
C GLU A 47 -6.97 -2.59 -12.31
N ASP A 48 -7.39 -2.12 -13.48
CA ASP A 48 -7.03 -0.80 -14.01
C ASP A 48 -8.03 0.25 -13.50
N PHE A 49 -7.53 1.43 -13.14
CA PHE A 49 -8.36 2.51 -12.60
C PHE A 49 -7.82 3.90 -12.96
N THR A 50 -8.67 4.92 -12.95
CA THR A 50 -8.28 6.30 -13.30
C THR A 50 -8.34 7.21 -12.09
N VAL A 51 -7.30 8.00 -11.85
CA VAL A 51 -7.22 8.97 -10.74
C VAL A 51 -7.01 10.40 -11.25
N VAL A 52 -7.41 11.40 -10.45
CA VAL A 52 -7.13 12.82 -10.72
C VAL A 52 -5.97 13.30 -9.89
N THR A 53 -4.92 13.80 -10.53
CA THR A 53 -3.77 14.36 -9.82
C THR A 53 -4.06 15.79 -9.38
N PHE A 54 -3.68 16.14 -8.13
CA PHE A 54 -3.85 17.50 -7.57
C PHE A 54 -3.09 18.61 -8.32
N SER A 55 -2.04 18.27 -9.07
CA SER A 55 -1.10 19.26 -9.61
C SER A 55 -1.62 20.01 -10.82
N GLU A 56 -2.62 19.48 -11.53
CA GLU A 56 -3.31 20.16 -12.62
C GLU A 56 -4.79 19.74 -12.56
N GLU A 57 -5.69 20.66 -12.18
CA GLU A 57 -7.12 20.45 -12.37
C GLU A 57 -7.33 20.09 -13.84
N ASN A 58 -7.66 18.81 -14.11
CA ASN A 58 -7.87 18.12 -15.41
C ASN A 58 -6.82 17.08 -15.86
N ASN A 59 -5.75 16.82 -15.12
CA ASN A 59 -4.89 15.66 -15.45
C ASN A 59 -5.45 14.38 -14.85
N MET A 60 -6.13 13.61 -15.71
CA MET A 60 -6.55 12.24 -15.45
C MET A 60 -5.38 11.29 -15.77
N VAL A 61 -5.01 10.47 -14.80
CA VAL A 61 -3.96 9.45 -14.97
C VAL A 61 -4.61 8.08 -14.86
N GLU A 62 -4.57 7.33 -15.94
CA GLU A 62 -4.93 5.92 -15.94
C GLU A 62 -3.82 5.11 -15.26
N ARG A 63 -4.20 4.14 -14.45
CA ARG A 63 -3.30 3.28 -13.69
C ARG A 63 -3.55 1.85 -14.12
N SER A 64 -2.68 1.29 -14.95
CA SER A 64 -2.79 -0.13 -15.37
C SER A 64 -2.09 -1.08 -14.40
N SER A 65 -2.87 -1.75 -13.56
CA SER A 65 -2.43 -2.84 -12.66
C SER A 65 -1.13 -2.52 -11.88
N PRO A 66 -1.10 -1.44 -11.08
CA PRO A 66 0.12 -0.96 -10.45
C PRO A 66 0.71 -1.94 -9.43
N ILE A 67 2.04 -1.93 -9.33
CA ILE A 67 2.81 -2.67 -8.33
C ILE A 67 3.55 -1.67 -7.44
N ALA A 68 3.34 -1.76 -6.12
CA ALA A 68 3.80 -0.75 -5.17
C ALA A 68 4.71 -1.36 -4.08
N PRO A 69 6.00 -1.60 -4.36
CA PRO A 69 6.96 -2.05 -3.35
C PRO A 69 7.40 -0.90 -2.43
N ALA A 70 7.53 -1.21 -1.14
CA ALA A 70 8.04 -0.32 -0.10
C ALA A 70 8.98 -1.05 0.86
N ILE A 71 10.03 -0.37 1.28
CA ILE A 71 10.85 -0.77 2.42
C ILE A 71 10.15 -0.23 3.66
N VAL A 72 9.90 -1.11 4.64
CA VAL A 72 9.11 -0.79 5.83
C VAL A 72 9.93 -1.09 7.07
N GLY A 73 10.09 -0.10 7.96
CA GLY A 73 10.54 -0.33 9.32
C GLY A 73 9.35 -0.55 10.24
N SER A 74 9.46 -1.53 11.14
CA SER A 74 8.44 -1.79 12.16
C SER A 74 9.00 -1.67 13.57
N TYR A 75 8.19 -1.12 14.47
CA TYR A 75 8.52 -0.98 15.89
C TYR A 75 7.41 -1.56 16.75
N LYS A 76 7.75 -2.57 17.56
CA LYS A 76 6.86 -3.19 18.53
C LYS A 76 6.77 -2.34 19.79
N PHE A 77 5.63 -1.69 20.00
CA PHE A 77 5.40 -0.78 21.13
C PHE A 77 4.58 -1.39 22.26
N CYS A 78 3.78 -2.43 21.99
CA CYS A 78 3.04 -3.23 22.99
C CYS A 78 3.25 -4.73 22.74
N ASN A 79 2.82 -5.60 23.67
CA ASN A 79 3.09 -7.06 23.63
C ASN A 79 2.83 -7.73 22.28
N ASN A 80 1.84 -7.26 21.52
CA ASN A 80 1.44 -7.84 20.24
C ASN A 80 1.22 -6.78 19.16
N PHE A 81 1.48 -5.49 19.43
CA PHE A 81 1.25 -4.42 18.46
C PHE A 81 2.56 -3.80 17.97
N SER A 82 2.63 -3.62 16.65
CA SER A 82 3.74 -2.98 15.96
C SER A 82 3.23 -1.81 15.12
N ALA A 83 3.98 -0.71 15.12
CA ALA A 83 3.75 0.40 14.21
C ALA A 83 4.67 0.25 13.00
N LEU A 84 4.17 0.59 11.81
CA LEU A 84 4.89 0.52 10.54
C LEU A 84 5.11 1.92 9.97
N LEU A 85 6.30 2.15 9.42
CA LEU A 85 6.60 3.30 8.58
C LEU A 85 7.44 2.81 7.40
N GLY A 86 7.01 3.10 6.18
CA GLY A 86 7.72 2.69 4.97
C GLY A 86 7.71 3.74 3.88
N LEU A 87 8.70 3.62 3.01
CA LEU A 87 8.86 4.45 1.81
C LEU A 87 9.10 3.53 0.61
N GLY A 88 8.53 3.92 -0.52
CA GLY A 88 8.58 3.12 -1.73
C GLY A 88 8.19 3.90 -2.98
N GLY A 89 7.86 3.16 -4.02
CA GLY A 89 7.26 3.71 -5.23
C GLY A 89 6.09 2.85 -5.67
N GLU A 90 5.11 3.48 -6.30
CA GLU A 90 4.05 2.81 -7.04
C GLU A 90 4.41 2.88 -8.52
N PHE A 91 4.55 1.72 -9.17
CA PHE A 91 4.98 1.62 -10.56
C PHE A 91 3.84 1.12 -11.44
N SER A 92 3.70 1.76 -12.60
CA SER A 92 2.73 1.41 -13.63
C SER A 92 3.26 1.78 -15.00
N LYS A 93 2.54 1.42 -16.06
CA LYS A 93 2.97 1.72 -17.43
C LYS A 93 2.96 3.22 -17.73
N GLU A 94 2.02 3.96 -17.12
CA GLU A 94 1.75 5.36 -17.43
C GLU A 94 2.66 6.28 -16.63
N GLU A 95 2.60 6.17 -15.29
CA GLU A 95 3.34 7.03 -14.38
C GLU A 95 3.73 6.27 -13.10
N ASN A 96 4.83 6.74 -12.48
CA ASN A 96 5.32 6.25 -11.20
C ASN A 96 5.07 7.29 -10.11
N PHE A 97 4.57 6.86 -8.96
CA PHE A 97 4.33 7.72 -7.81
C PHE A 97 5.24 7.37 -6.64
N ALA A 98 5.55 8.36 -5.81
CA ALA A 98 6.20 8.12 -4.53
C ALA A 98 5.19 7.54 -3.54
N LEU A 99 5.59 6.52 -2.77
CA LEU A 99 4.74 5.84 -1.81
C LEU A 99 5.23 6.11 -0.38
N LEU A 100 4.34 6.58 0.47
CA LEU A 100 4.48 6.60 1.93
C LEU A 100 3.52 5.56 2.52
N ARG A 101 4.05 4.66 3.35
CA ARG A 101 3.27 3.62 4.02
C ARG A 101 3.27 3.83 5.53
N LEU A 102 2.08 3.77 6.14
CA LEU A 102 1.86 3.84 7.57
C LEU A 102 0.90 2.71 7.98
N GLY A 103 1.12 2.09 9.13
CA GLY A 103 0.25 1.00 9.58
C GLY A 103 0.43 0.60 11.03
N ILE A 104 -0.52 -0.18 11.53
CA ILE A 104 -0.45 -0.87 12.82
C ILE A 104 -0.74 -2.35 12.57
N GLU A 105 0.14 -3.22 13.05
CA GLU A 105 0.01 -4.66 12.94
C GLU A 105 -0.25 -5.28 14.31
N TYR A 106 -1.08 -6.32 14.34
CA TYR A 106 -1.23 -7.20 15.49
C TYR A 106 -0.58 -8.56 15.18
N GLY A 107 0.43 -8.94 15.95
CA GLY A 107 1.13 -10.22 15.82
C GLY A 107 0.66 -11.23 16.84
N TYR A 108 0.26 -12.42 16.38
CA TYR A 108 -0.04 -13.57 17.25
C TYR A 108 0.95 -14.70 16.95
N PRO A 109 1.70 -15.21 17.94
CA PRO A 109 2.61 -16.34 17.73
C PRO A 109 1.79 -17.62 17.53
N PHE A 110 1.97 -18.30 16.39
CA PHE A 110 1.27 -19.55 16.08
C PHE A 110 2.02 -20.82 16.52
N LEU A 111 3.31 -20.70 16.87
CA LEU A 111 4.13 -21.79 17.37
C LEU A 111 4.61 -21.42 18.77
N GLU A 112 3.95 -22.00 19.76
CA GLU A 112 4.41 -22.06 21.15
C GLU A 112 5.16 -23.40 21.27
N ASN A 113 6.48 -23.34 21.47
CA ASN A 113 7.30 -24.50 21.83
C ASN A 113 7.55 -24.47 23.33
#